data_AF-A0A538JMT6-F1
#
_entry.id   AF-A0A538JMT6-F1
#
_cell.length_a   1.000
_cell.length_b   1.000
_cell.length_c   1.000
_cell.angle_alpha   90.00
_cell.angle_beta   90.00
_cell.angle_gamma   90.00
#
_symmetry.space_group_name_H-M   'P 1'
#
loop_
_entity.id
_entity.type
_entity.pdbx_description
1 polymer ?
#
loop_
_entity_poly.entity_id
_entity_poly.type
_entity_poly.pdbx_seq_one_letter_code
_entity_poly.pdbx_strand_id
1 'polypeptide(L)'
;MTSLTPTCVWRATPDLVIALDARFGEPVDAYVNGSQVWLRDDGPGGLTIEWRLHPAPGYRRPAEIDTYEVFSTTAHALATGAGLAAPLDALWEGLEAFPAYGDEIEPAVLASVATDALGRAPDAAGVVDHEAIGREWERAAGHASIVDMLFAQLLG
;
A
#
# COMPACT_ATOMS: atom_id res chain seq x y z
N MET A 1 20.23 14.76 -0.50
CA MET A 1 19.26 15.44 0.39
C MET A 1 18.14 14.45 0.55
N THR A 2 17.90 13.96 1.76
CA THR A 2 16.75 13.08 2.03
C THR A 2 15.49 13.93 1.87
N SER A 3 14.61 13.53 0.95
CA SER A 3 13.31 14.18 0.76
C SER A 3 12.30 13.49 1.67
N LEU A 4 11.64 14.26 2.51
CA LEU A 4 10.54 13.76 3.32
C LEU A 4 9.26 13.77 2.49
N THR A 5 8.54 12.66 2.46
CA THR A 5 7.32 12.48 1.67
C THR A 5 6.10 12.43 2.58
N PRO A 6 5.04 13.21 2.34
CA PRO A 6 3.75 13.05 3.00
C PRO A 6 3.18 11.65 2.72
N THR A 7 2.84 10.91 3.77
CA THR A 7 2.41 9.51 3.67
C THR A 7 1.26 9.21 4.61
N CYS A 8 0.33 8.38 4.15
CA CYS A 8 -0.68 7.69 4.96
C CYS A 8 -0.48 6.18 4.88
N VAL A 9 -0.73 5.48 5.99
CA VAL A 9 -0.50 4.02 6.10
C VAL A 9 -1.68 3.32 6.76
N TRP A 10 -2.01 2.13 6.27
CA TRP A 10 -2.95 1.18 6.85
C TRP A 10 -2.30 -0.20 7.00
N ARG A 11 -2.65 -0.93 8.05
CA ARG A 11 -2.37 -2.38 8.15
C ARG A 11 -3.30 -3.17 7.26
N ALA A 12 -2.76 -4.20 6.61
CA ALA A 12 -3.55 -5.09 5.79
C ALA A 12 -4.56 -5.86 6.66
N THR A 13 -5.82 -5.77 6.28
CA THR A 13 -6.92 -6.55 6.85
C THR A 13 -7.80 -7.04 5.70
N PRO A 14 -8.59 -8.12 5.88
CA PRO A 14 -9.54 -8.56 4.87
C PRO A 14 -10.45 -7.42 4.39
N ASP A 15 -10.92 -6.64 5.35
CA ASP A 15 -11.78 -5.47 5.20
C ASP A 15 -11.16 -4.34 4.36
N LEU A 16 -9.85 -4.13 4.49
CA LEU A 16 -9.09 -3.17 3.69
C LEU A 16 -8.99 -3.63 2.23
N VAL A 17 -8.67 -4.91 2.01
CA VAL A 17 -8.52 -5.47 0.65
C VAL A 17 -9.85 -5.45 -0.10
N ILE A 18 -10.95 -5.81 0.57
CA ILE A 18 -12.30 -5.71 -0.01
C ILE A 18 -12.65 -4.25 -0.33
N ALA A 19 -12.30 -3.31 0.55
CA ALA A 19 -12.55 -1.88 0.31
C ALA A 19 -11.74 -1.35 -0.88
N LEU A 20 -10.47 -1.75 -1.01
CA LEU A 20 -9.63 -1.41 -2.17
C LEU A 20 -10.26 -1.90 -3.47
N ASP A 21 -10.69 -3.16 -3.54
CA ASP A 21 -11.33 -3.71 -4.75
C ASP A 21 -12.63 -2.97 -5.08
N ALA A 22 -13.49 -2.75 -4.08
CA ALA A 22 -14.77 -2.08 -4.28
C ALA A 22 -14.65 -0.60 -4.70
N ARG A 23 -13.57 0.09 -4.29
CA ARG A 23 -13.38 1.53 -4.54
C ARG A 23 -12.46 1.81 -5.72
N PHE A 24 -11.38 1.04 -5.85
CA PHE A 24 -10.31 1.31 -6.80
C PHE A 24 -10.29 0.31 -7.95
N GLY A 25 -10.85 -0.90 -7.76
CA GLY A 25 -10.78 -1.97 -8.75
C GLY A 25 -9.37 -2.52 -8.90
N GLU A 26 -9.03 -2.95 -10.11
CA GLU A 26 -7.73 -3.57 -10.40
C GLU A 26 -6.56 -2.57 -10.28
N PRO A 27 -5.40 -2.99 -9.76
CA PRO A 27 -4.17 -2.21 -9.80
C PRO A 27 -3.77 -1.85 -11.23
N VAL A 28 -3.18 -0.66 -11.42
CA VAL A 28 -2.64 -0.25 -12.72
C VAL A 28 -1.24 -0.81 -12.99
N ASP A 29 -0.53 -1.23 -11.94
CA ASP A 29 0.78 -1.86 -12.05
C ASP A 29 1.01 -2.85 -10.89
N ALA A 30 1.89 -3.83 -11.11
CA ALA A 30 2.26 -4.83 -10.12
C ALA A 30 3.73 -5.22 -10.28
N TYR A 31 4.45 -5.31 -9.16
CA TYR A 31 5.86 -5.67 -9.15
C TYR A 31 6.06 -7.14 -8.76
N VAL A 32 7.11 -7.76 -9.30
CA VAL A 32 7.48 -9.15 -9.00
C VAL A 32 7.79 -9.37 -7.51
N ASN A 33 8.08 -8.31 -6.76
CA ASN A 33 8.27 -8.36 -5.32
C ASN A 33 6.94 -8.47 -4.53
N GLY A 34 5.80 -8.39 -5.20
CA GLY A 34 4.45 -8.52 -4.64
C GLY A 34 3.68 -7.22 -4.46
N SER A 35 4.30 -6.06 -4.70
CA SER A 35 3.63 -4.76 -4.58
C SER A 35 2.56 -4.58 -5.64
N GLN A 36 1.43 -3.97 -5.28
CA GLN A 36 0.32 -3.64 -6.17
C GLN A 36 0.08 -2.13 -6.13
N VAL A 37 -0.06 -1.48 -7.28
CA VAL A 37 -0.04 -0.02 -7.39
C VAL A 37 -1.29 0.51 -8.08
N TRP A 38 -1.86 1.58 -7.54
CA TRP A 38 -2.86 2.43 -8.20
C TRP A 38 -2.33 3.85 -8.29
N LEU A 39 -2.56 4.52 -9.40
CA LEU A 39 -2.32 5.95 -9.58
C LEU A 39 -3.68 6.62 -9.78
N ARG A 40 -4.02 7.58 -8.92
CA ARG A 40 -5.35 8.19 -8.89
C ARG A 40 -5.27 9.70 -8.76
N ASP A 41 -6.03 10.41 -9.58
CA ASP A 41 -6.09 11.88 -9.58
C ASP A 41 -7.15 12.40 -8.58
N ASP A 42 -7.19 11.82 -7.38
CA ASP A 42 -8.13 12.16 -6.31
C ASP A 42 -7.53 13.07 -5.23
N GLY A 43 -6.31 13.56 -5.43
CA GLY A 43 -5.70 14.59 -4.60
C GLY A 43 -6.27 16.01 -4.88
N PRO A 44 -6.02 16.96 -3.96
CA PRO A 44 -6.42 18.35 -4.13
C PRO A 44 -5.88 18.94 -5.43
N GLY A 45 -6.72 19.63 -6.20
CA GLY A 45 -6.32 20.22 -7.47
C GLY A 45 -6.02 19.21 -8.58
N GLY A 46 -6.42 17.94 -8.44
CA GLY A 46 -6.14 16.87 -9.39
C GLY A 46 -4.74 16.27 -9.24
N LEU A 47 -4.10 16.47 -8.08
CA LEU A 47 -2.82 15.84 -7.73
C LEU A 47 -2.96 14.32 -7.78
N THR A 48 -2.00 13.65 -8.42
CA THR A 48 -1.95 12.20 -8.48
C THR A 48 -1.40 11.61 -7.19
N ILE A 49 -2.24 10.82 -6.51
CA ILE A 49 -1.85 10.02 -5.35
C ILE A 49 -1.50 8.61 -5.83
N GLU A 50 -0.31 8.16 -5.46
CA GLU A 50 0.06 6.76 -5.59
C GLU A 50 -0.44 6.00 -4.35
N TRP A 51 -1.14 4.92 -4.59
CA TRP A 51 -1.54 3.95 -3.59
C TRP A 51 -0.77 2.67 -3.83
N ARG A 52 -0.02 2.22 -2.82
CA ARG A 52 0.85 1.06 -2.92
C ARG A 52 0.51 0.06 -1.82
N LEU A 53 0.01 -1.11 -2.22
CA LEU A 53 -0.18 -2.23 -1.32
C LEU A 53 1.15 -2.99 -1.22
N HIS A 54 1.75 -2.96 -0.04
CA HIS A 54 3.05 -3.55 0.24
C HIS A 54 2.94 -5.04 0.56
N PRO A 55 3.82 -5.85 -0.02
CA PRO A 55 3.86 -7.28 0.25
C PRO A 55 4.41 -7.58 1.65
N ALA A 56 4.08 -8.75 2.19
CA ALA A 56 4.67 -9.23 3.43
C ALA A 56 6.20 -9.43 3.31
N PRO A 57 6.97 -9.29 4.40
CA PRO A 57 8.40 -9.62 4.41
C PRO A 57 8.67 -11.04 3.90
N GLY A 58 9.57 -11.18 2.93
CA GLY A 58 9.86 -12.48 2.33
C GLY A 58 8.73 -13.05 1.46
N TYR A 59 7.84 -12.18 0.96
CA TYR A 59 6.73 -12.53 0.08
C TYR A 59 7.10 -13.53 -1.00
N ARG A 60 6.18 -14.46 -1.24
CA ARG A 60 6.22 -15.39 -2.36
C ARG A 60 4.89 -15.37 -3.07
N ARG A 61 4.94 -15.10 -4.38
CA ARG A 61 3.78 -15.23 -5.25
C ARG A 61 3.22 -16.65 -5.17
N PRO A 62 1.90 -16.84 -5.00
CA PRO A 62 1.26 -18.14 -5.18
C PRO A 62 1.59 -18.73 -6.56
N ALA A 63 2.00 -19.99 -6.61
CA ALA A 63 2.62 -20.57 -7.81
C ALA A 63 1.73 -20.48 -9.07
N GLU A 64 0.41 -20.62 -8.89
CA GLU A 64 -0.59 -20.72 -9.95
C GLU A 64 -1.26 -19.38 -10.33
N ILE A 65 -0.89 -18.27 -9.69
CA ILE A 65 -1.54 -16.96 -9.90
C ILE A 65 -0.55 -15.96 -10.46
N ASP A 66 -0.84 -15.33 -11.59
CA ASP A 66 0.06 -14.31 -12.15
C ASP A 66 0.26 -13.13 -11.18
N THR A 67 1.41 -12.45 -11.26
CA THR A 67 1.75 -11.30 -10.41
C THR A 67 0.65 -10.22 -10.42
N TYR A 68 0.02 -9.99 -11.57
CA TYR A 68 -1.04 -8.99 -11.74
C TYR A 68 -2.41 -9.49 -11.27
N GLU A 69 -2.58 -10.80 -11.07
CA GLU A 69 -3.85 -11.42 -10.66
C GLU A 69 -3.94 -11.69 -9.15
N VAL A 70 -2.82 -11.55 -8.41
CA VAL A 70 -2.77 -11.84 -6.97
C VAL A 70 -3.79 -11.00 -6.20
N PHE A 71 -3.88 -9.70 -6.51
CA PHE A 71 -4.82 -8.80 -5.86
C PHE A 71 -6.28 -9.21 -6.12
N SER A 72 -6.69 -9.23 -7.39
CA SER A 72 -8.09 -9.48 -7.78
C SER A 72 -8.57 -10.87 -7.34
N THR A 73 -7.71 -11.89 -7.43
CA THR A 73 -8.04 -13.25 -6.97
C THR A 73 -8.27 -13.29 -5.46
N THR A 74 -7.42 -12.61 -4.69
CA THR A 74 -7.56 -12.58 -3.22
C THR A 74 -8.76 -11.75 -2.79
N ALA A 75 -8.97 -10.58 -3.39
CA ALA A 75 -10.11 -9.73 -3.09
C ALA A 75 -11.44 -10.45 -3.38
N HIS A 76 -11.53 -11.15 -4.52
CA HIS A 76 -12.68 -11.97 -4.85
C HIS A 76 -12.92 -13.09 -3.81
N ALA A 77 -11.85 -13.81 -3.44
CA ALA A 77 -11.96 -14.88 -2.45
C ALA A 77 -12.42 -14.37 -1.08
N LEU A 78 -11.90 -13.23 -0.62
CA LEU A 78 -12.33 -12.59 0.62
C LEU A 78 -13.79 -12.14 0.56
N ALA A 79 -14.22 -11.51 -0.55
CA ALA A 79 -15.58 -11.00 -0.71
C ALA A 79 -16.64 -12.12 -0.80
N THR A 80 -16.26 -13.30 -1.32
CA THR A 80 -17.17 -14.44 -1.52
C THR A 80 -17.06 -15.50 -0.42
N GLY A 81 -16.09 -15.37 0.50
CA GLY A 81 -15.78 -16.39 1.50
C GLY A 81 -15.14 -17.66 0.91
N ALA A 82 -14.55 -17.57 -0.28
CA ALA A 82 -13.79 -18.66 -0.87
C ALA A 82 -12.42 -18.84 -0.17
N GLY A 83 -11.78 -19.98 -0.40
CA GLY A 83 -10.45 -20.26 0.15
C GLY A 83 -9.37 -19.37 -0.48
N LEU A 84 -8.49 -18.81 0.35
CA LEU A 84 -7.33 -18.06 -0.12
C LEU A 84 -6.23 -18.98 -0.65
N ALA A 85 -5.54 -18.56 -1.71
CA ALA A 85 -4.38 -19.27 -2.25
C ALA A 85 -3.16 -19.23 -1.31
N ALA A 86 -3.08 -18.21 -0.45
CA ALA A 86 -2.12 -18.09 0.64
C ALA A 86 -2.75 -17.29 1.80
N PRO A 87 -2.25 -17.44 3.04
CA PRO A 87 -2.66 -16.59 4.16
C PRO A 87 -2.47 -15.10 3.82
N LEU A 88 -3.40 -14.26 4.25
CA LEU A 88 -3.39 -12.83 3.91
C LEU A 88 -2.12 -12.12 4.41
N ASP A 89 -1.68 -12.46 5.61
CA ASP A 89 -0.46 -11.95 6.25
C ASP A 89 0.84 -12.45 5.60
N ALA A 90 0.76 -13.46 4.73
CA ALA A 90 1.86 -13.88 3.86
C ALA A 90 1.85 -13.17 2.50
N LEU A 91 0.73 -12.52 2.13
CA LEU A 91 0.58 -11.78 0.89
C LEU A 91 0.88 -10.30 1.08
N TRP A 92 0.20 -9.64 2.02
CA TRP A 92 0.29 -8.19 2.21
C TRP A 92 0.39 -7.80 3.66
N GLU A 93 1.17 -6.75 3.87
CA GLU A 93 1.42 -6.21 5.20
C GLU A 93 0.63 -4.92 5.45
N GLY A 94 0.45 -4.10 4.41
CA GLY A 94 -0.20 -2.82 4.55
C GLY A 94 -0.27 -2.01 3.27
N LEU A 95 -1.15 -1.02 3.28
CA LEU A 95 -1.34 -0.06 2.21
C LEU A 95 -0.65 1.24 2.57
N GLU A 96 -0.06 1.88 1.58
CA GLU A 96 0.50 3.22 1.67
C GLU A 96 -0.13 4.14 0.63
N ALA A 97 -0.34 5.41 0.96
CA ALA A 97 -0.72 6.45 0.02
C ALA A 97 0.20 7.68 0.15
N PHE A 98 0.70 8.20 -0.96
CA PHE A 98 1.64 9.34 -1.02
C PHE A 98 1.56 10.06 -2.38
N PRO A 99 2.01 11.33 -2.50
CA PRO A 99 2.01 12.05 -3.78
C PRO A 99 2.98 11.40 -4.78
N ALA A 100 2.50 11.03 -5.97
CA ALA A 100 3.25 10.20 -6.93
C ALA A 100 4.49 10.90 -7.51
N TYR A 101 4.45 12.22 -7.69
CA TYR A 101 5.49 12.98 -8.39
C TYR A 101 6.25 13.98 -7.50
N GLY A 102 6.22 13.77 -6.18
CA GLY A 102 6.87 14.66 -5.22
C GLY A 102 6.16 15.99 -5.03
N ASP A 103 4.89 16.07 -5.44
CA ASP A 103 4.03 17.23 -5.19
C ASP A 103 3.89 17.49 -3.69
N GLU A 104 3.88 18.78 -3.32
CA GLU A 104 3.72 19.19 -1.94
C GLU A 104 2.25 19.10 -1.51
N ILE A 105 2.00 18.27 -0.50
CA ILE A 105 0.69 18.14 0.15
C ILE A 105 0.89 18.03 1.66
N GLU A 106 0.10 18.76 2.43
CA GLU A 106 0.12 18.63 3.89
C GLU A 106 -0.37 17.23 4.31
N PRO A 107 0.31 16.53 5.23
CA PRO A 107 -0.09 15.17 5.63
C PRO A 107 -1.54 15.07 6.13
N ALA A 108 -2.05 16.11 6.81
CA ALA A 108 -3.43 16.15 7.27
C ALA A 108 -4.43 16.23 6.10
N VAL A 109 -4.07 16.94 5.02
CA VAL A 109 -4.88 17.03 3.80
C VAL A 109 -4.85 15.69 3.07
N LEU A 110 -3.66 15.08 2.93
CA LEU A 110 -3.51 13.74 2.36
C LEU A 110 -4.36 12.71 3.12
N ALA A 111 -4.33 12.72 4.46
CA ALA A 111 -5.14 11.82 5.28
C ALA A 111 -6.64 12.01 5.06
N SER A 112 -7.11 13.26 4.94
CA SER A 112 -8.52 13.55 4.68
C SER A 112 -8.95 13.00 3.32
N VAL A 113 -8.23 13.33 2.24
CA VAL A 113 -8.60 12.89 0.88
C VAL A 113 -8.48 11.37 0.74
N ALA A 114 -7.47 10.77 1.35
CA ALA A 114 -7.31 9.32 1.35
C ALA A 114 -8.45 8.61 2.11
N THR A 115 -8.90 9.20 3.23
CA THR A 115 -10.07 8.70 3.97
C THR A 115 -11.32 8.75 3.11
N ASP A 116 -11.53 9.84 2.37
CA ASP A 116 -12.70 10.00 1.49
C ASP A 116 -12.65 9.01 0.30
N ALA A 117 -11.48 8.83 -0.31
CA ALA A 117 -11.28 7.94 -1.44
C ALA A 117 -11.51 6.46 -1.08
N LEU A 118 -10.92 6.01 0.03
CA LEU A 118 -10.98 4.62 0.48
C LEU A 118 -12.23 4.32 1.34
N GLY A 119 -12.82 5.36 1.93
CA GLY A 119 -13.89 5.24 2.94
C GLY A 119 -13.40 4.74 4.30
N ARG A 120 -12.08 4.80 4.56
CA ARG A 120 -11.43 4.32 5.79
C ARG A 120 -10.26 5.23 6.16
N ALA A 121 -10.23 5.68 7.42
CA ALA A 121 -9.13 6.52 7.91
C ALA A 121 -7.82 5.74 7.96
N PRO A 122 -6.66 6.38 7.69
CA PRO A 122 -5.35 5.76 7.89
C PRO A 122 -5.08 5.47 9.37
N ASP A 123 -4.31 4.41 9.62
CA ASP A 123 -3.82 4.07 10.95
C ASP A 123 -2.74 5.06 11.41
N ALA A 124 -1.97 5.61 10.48
CA ALA A 124 -1.01 6.68 10.72
C ALA A 124 -0.85 7.59 9.49
N ALA A 125 -0.56 8.87 9.72
CA ALA A 125 -0.27 9.85 8.68
C ALA A 125 0.78 10.86 9.16
N GLY A 126 1.64 11.31 8.25
CA GLY A 126 2.77 12.19 8.57
C GLY A 126 3.74 12.33 7.41
N VAL A 127 5.03 12.49 7.71
CA VAL A 127 6.09 12.54 6.70
C VAL A 127 7.10 11.41 6.94
N VAL A 128 7.61 10.81 5.87
CA VAL A 128 8.56 9.68 5.93
C VAL A 128 9.75 9.89 5.00
N ASP A 129 10.88 9.30 5.36
CA ASP A 129 12.07 9.17 4.52
C ASP A 129 12.02 7.83 3.75
N HIS A 130 11.43 7.86 2.55
CA HIS A 130 11.37 6.70 1.66
C HIS A 130 12.74 6.19 1.24
N GLU A 131 13.75 7.06 1.14
CA GLU A 131 15.10 6.67 0.73
C GLU A 131 15.76 5.81 1.83
N ALA A 132 15.59 6.18 3.11
CA ALA A 132 16.06 5.37 4.23
C ALA A 132 15.37 4.00 4.28
N ILE A 133 14.05 3.96 4.09
CA ILE A 133 13.25 2.72 4.10
C ILE A 133 13.65 1.81 2.94
N GLY A 134 13.75 2.36 1.73
CA GLY A 134 14.16 1.62 0.53
C GLY A 134 15.54 0.98 0.71
N ARG A 135 16.52 1.73 1.22
CA ARG A 135 17.87 1.21 1.49
C ARG A 135 17.90 0.11 2.53
N GLU A 136 17.05 0.17 3.56
CA GLU A 136 16.93 -0.92 4.55
C GLU A 136 16.31 -2.17 3.90
N TRP A 137 15.23 -2.01 3.15
CA TRP A 137 14.56 -3.12 2.47
C TRP A 137 15.49 -3.83 1.47
N GLU A 138 16.25 -3.06 0.68
CA GLU A 138 17.26 -3.60 -0.23
C GLU A 138 18.35 -4.37 0.51
N ARG A 139 18.88 -3.80 1.59
CA ARG A 139 19.91 -4.44 2.43
C ARG A 139 19.42 -5.73 3.09
N ALA A 140 18.14 -5.79 3.44
CA ALA A 140 17.48 -6.98 3.98
C ALA A 140 17.03 -7.96 2.88
N ALA A 141 17.35 -7.70 1.61
CA ALA A 141 16.93 -8.51 0.46
C ALA A 141 15.42 -8.83 0.47
N GLY A 142 14.59 -7.83 0.79
CA GLY A 142 13.14 -7.95 0.83
C GLY A 142 12.54 -8.63 2.07
N HIS A 143 13.35 -8.91 3.10
CA HIS A 143 12.90 -9.52 4.35
C HIS A 143 12.64 -8.51 5.47
N ALA A 144 12.88 -7.21 5.24
CA ALA A 144 12.46 -6.16 6.15
C ALA A 144 11.03 -5.71 5.83
N SER A 145 10.28 -5.40 6.88
CA SER A 145 8.93 -4.83 6.80
C SER A 145 8.99 -3.37 6.40
N ILE A 146 8.47 -3.04 5.22
CA ILE A 146 8.31 -1.63 4.80
C ILE A 146 7.28 -0.96 5.70
N VAL A 147 6.18 -1.66 6.01
CA VAL A 147 5.06 -1.07 6.75
C VAL A 147 5.45 -0.78 8.20
N ASP A 148 6.18 -1.67 8.88
CA ASP A 148 6.70 -1.41 10.23
C ASP A 148 7.66 -0.22 10.23
N MET A 149 8.52 -0.10 9.22
CA MET A 149 9.42 1.05 9.10
C MET A 149 8.66 2.36 8.87
N LEU A 150 7.60 2.35 8.06
CA LEU A 150 6.73 3.50 7.89
C LEU A 150 6.05 3.88 9.22
N PHE A 151 5.45 2.92 9.92
CA PHE A 151 4.86 3.16 11.24
C PHE A 151 5.87 3.67 12.25
N ALA A 152 7.10 3.14 12.26
CA ALA A 152 8.15 3.59 13.16
C ALA A 152 8.52 5.07 12.95
N GLN A 153 8.49 5.56 11.71
CA GLN A 153 8.72 6.98 11.43
C GLN A 153 7.50 7.86 11.72
N LEU A 154 6.28 7.33 11.55
CA LEU A 154 5.03 8.09 11.74
C LEU A 154 4.57 8.17 13.20
N LEU A 155 4.92 7.19 14.03
CA LEU A 155 4.48 7.08 15.43
C LEU A 155 5.63 7.28 16.44
N GLY A 156 6.86 7.43 15.96
CA GLY A 156 8.10 7.55 16.74
C GLY A 156 8.41 8.95 17.23
#